data_AF-A0A535DNM4-F1
#
_entry.id   AF-A0A535DNM4-F1
#
_cell.length_a   1.000
_cell.length_b   1.000
_cell.length_c   1.000
_cell.angle_alpha   90.00
_cell.angle_beta   90.00
_cell.angle_gamma   90.00
#
_symmetry.space_group_name_H-M   'P 1'
#
loop_
_entity.id
_entity.type
_entity.pdbx_description
1 polymer ?
#
loop_
_entity_poly.entity_id
_entity_poly.type
_entity_poly.pdbx_seq_one_letter_code
_entity_poly.pdbx_strand_id
1 'polypeptide(L)' 'MLTAVLLVKSTRGGLTSLGPKLADVPGISEVYTVTGEWDFVAIVRVREHEQLADVVTQRLT' A
#
# COMPACT_ATOMS: atom_id res chain seq x y z
N MET A 1 -16.92 1.13 -7.56
CA MET A 1 -15.89 1.69 -6.64
C MET A 1 -15.63 0.66 -5.56
N LEU A 2 -14.44 0.06 -5.59
CA LEU A 2 -13.99 -0.97 -4.66
C LEU A 2 -12.99 -0.34 -3.67
N THR A 3 -13.05 -0.76 -2.42
CA THR A 3 -12.05 -0.39 -1.40
C THR A 3 -11.37 -1.65 -0.89
N ALA A 4 -10.04 -1.62 -0.78
CA ALA A 4 -9.25 -2.67 -0.16
C ALA A 4 -8.31 -2.08 0.89
N VAL A 5 -8.02 -2.86 1.93
CA VAL A 5 -7.08 -2.51 2.98
C VAL A 5 -5.86 -3.38 2.82
N LEU A 6 -4.71 -2.75 2.57
CA LEU A 6 -3.45 -3.44 2.37
C LEU A 6 -2.61 -3.33 3.64
N LEU A 7 -2.27 -4.48 4.22
CA LEU A 7 -1.33 -4.58 5.34
C LEU A 7 0.06 -4.86 4.78
N VAL A 8 1.03 -4.01 5.09
CA VAL A 8 2.36 -4.07 4.50
C VAL A 8 3.40 -4.20 5.60
N LYS A 9 4.24 -5.23 5.46
CA LYS A 9 5.42 -5.45 6.29
C LYS A 9 6.64 -5.03 5.49
N SER A 10 7.57 -4.33 6.13
CA SER A 10 8.75 -3.78 5.51
C SER A 10 10.00 -4.37 6.13
N THR A 11 11.10 -4.37 5.37
CA THR A 11 12.42 -4.61 5.96
C THR A 11 12.85 -3.38 6.75
N ARG A 12 13.88 -3.52 7.61
CA ARG A 12 14.43 -2.39 8.38
C ARG A 12 14.81 -1.19 7.50
N GLY A 13 15.35 -1.43 6.30
CA GLY A 13 15.70 -0.37 5.34
C GLY A 13 14.48 0.20 4.58
N GLY A 14 13.41 -0.58 4.45
CA GLY A 14 12.18 -0.15 3.81
C GLY A 14 11.34 0.80 4.68
N LEU A 15 11.44 0.71 6.01
CA LEU A 15 10.64 1.52 6.94
C LEU A 15 10.76 3.03 6.70
N THR A 16 11.92 3.51 6.26
CA THR A 16 12.17 4.94 5.99
C THR A 16 11.79 5.39 4.59
N SER A 17 11.65 4.47 3.63
CA SER A 17 11.46 4.82 2.21
C SER A 17 10.15 4.33 1.60
N LEU A 18 9.50 3.34 2.21
CA LEU A 18 8.35 2.67 1.63
C LEU A 18 7.07 3.50 1.74
N GLY A 19 6.88 4.26 2.81
CA GLY A 19 5.71 5.13 3.00
C GLY A 19 5.44 6.07 1.82
N PRO A 20 6.41 6.95 1.45
CA PRO A 20 6.27 7.82 0.28
C PRO A 20 6.06 7.06 -1.02
N LYS A 21 6.78 5.95 -1.22
CA LYS A 21 6.63 5.11 -2.42
C LYS A 21 5.23 4.52 -2.55
N LEU A 22 4.62 4.09 -1.44
CA LEU A 22 3.24 3.61 -1.41
C LEU A 22 2.26 4.74 -1.70
N ALA A 23 2.49 5.94 -1.15
CA ALA A 23 1.63 7.09 -1.39
C ALA A 23 1.61 7.52 -2.88
N ASP A 24 2.72 7.30 -3.60
CA ASP A 24 2.84 7.59 -5.03
C ASP A 24 2.21 6.53 -5.95
N VAL A 25 1.68 5.42 -5.41
CA VAL A 25 1.05 4.37 -6.21
C VAL A 25 -0.34 4.80 -6.65
N PRO A 26 -0.64 4.86 -7.96
CA PRO A 26 -1.99 5.13 -8.44
C PRO A 26 -2.99 4.11 -7.89
N GLY A 27 -4.07 4.59 -7.28
CA GLY A 27 -5.08 3.75 -6.63
C GLY A 27 -4.91 3.61 -5.11
N ILE A 28 -3.75 3.97 -4.56
CA ILE A 28 -3.61 4.19 -3.11
C ILE A 28 -4.10 5.60 -2.79
N SER A 29 -5.08 5.68 -1.89
CA SER A 29 -5.69 6.94 -1.46
C SER A 29 -5.07 7.48 -0.17
N GLU A 30 -4.62 6.58 0.71
CA GLU A 30 -4.12 6.91 2.04
C GLU A 30 -3.06 5.88 2.43
N VAL A 31 -2.01 6.33 3.12
CA VAL A 31 -0.96 5.46 3.70
C VAL A 31 -0.66 5.92 5.12
N TYR A 32 -0.63 4.96 6.03
CA TYR A 32 -0.37 5.19 7.44
C TYR A 32 0.77 4.29 7.91
N THR A 33 1.68 4.84 8.70
CA THR A 33 2.57 4.02 9.54
C THR A 33 1.80 3.61 10.79
N VAL A 34 1.93 2.34 11.18
CA VAL A 34 1.24 1.80 12.35
C VAL A 34 2.22 1.12 13.29
N THR A 35 1.87 1.07 14.57
CA THR A 35 2.59 0.25 15.55
C THR A 35 2.03 -1.16 15.55
N GLY A 36 2.87 -2.19 15.67
CA GLY A 36 2.43 -3.57 15.84
C GLY A 36 3.17 -4.54 14.93
N GLU A 37 2.46 -5.59 14.47
CA GLU A 37 3.03 -6.63 13.60
C GLU A 37 3.31 -6.14 12.17
N TRP A 38 2.52 -5.15 11.72
CA TRP A 38 2.63 -4.53 10.41
C TRP A 38 3.25 -3.15 10.54
N ASP A 39 3.92 -2.71 9.47
CA ASP A 39 4.63 -1.44 9.47
C ASP A 39 3.79 -0.34 8.82
N PHE A 40 3.00 -0.70 7.80
CA PHE A 40 2.10 0.23 7.12
C PHE A 40 0.73 -0.37 6.86
N VAL A 41 -0.26 0.52 6.81
CA VAL A 41 -1.60 0.26 6.28
C VAL A 41 -1.85 1.22 5.14
N ALA A 42 -2.27 0.70 3.98
CA ALA A 42 -2.66 1.51 2.83
C ALA A 42 -4.13 1.26 2.46
N ILE A 43 -4.85 2.36 2.16
CA ILE A 43 -6.24 2.31 1.71
C ILE A 43 -6.24 2.43 0.19
N VAL A 44 -6.64 1.34 -0.48
CA VAL A 44 -6.74 1.28 -1.93
C VAL A 44 -8.17 1.56 -2.35
N ARG A 45 -8.35 2.47 -3.32
CA ARG A 45 -9.65 2.79 -3.91
C ARG A 45 -9.53 2.74 -5.42
N VAL A 46 -10.18 1.76 -6.04
CA VAL A 46 -10.16 1.53 -7.49
C VAL A 46 -11.57 1.41 -8.06
N ARG A 47 -11.71 1.48 -9.38
CA ARG A 47 -13.02 1.35 -10.03
C ARG A 47 -13.39 -0.11 -10.24
N GLU A 48 -12.44 -0.89 -10.75
CA GLU A 48 -12.59 -2.30 -11.14
C GLU A 48 -11.65 -3.22 -10.34
N HIS A 49 -11.97 -4.51 -10.29
CA HIS A 49 -11.24 -5.50 -9.49
C HIS A 49 -9.84 -5.78 -10.05
N GLU A 50 -9.68 -5.77 -11.38
CA GLU A 50 -8.43 -6.00 -12.08
C GLU A 50 -7.38 -4.94 -11.72
N GLN A 51 -7.81 -3.69 -11.49
CA GLN A 51 -6.93 -2.60 -11.08
C GLN A 51 -6.35 -2.80 -9.69
N LEU A 52 -7.02 -3.56 -8.81
CA LEU A 52 -6.46 -3.90 -7.50
C LEU A 52 -5.24 -4.82 -7.65
N ALA A 53 -5.28 -5.75 -8.61
CA ALA A 53 -4.14 -6.64 -8.86
C ALA A 53 -2.91 -5.84 -9.29
N ASP A 54 -3.08 -4.83 -10.15
CA ASP A 54 -2.00 -3.93 -10.58
C ASP A 54 -1.38 -3.18 -9.39
N VAL A 55 -2.22 -2.65 -8.48
CA VAL A 55 -1.75 -1.94 -7.27
C VAL A 55 -0.90 -2.85 -6.38
N VAL A 56 -1.28 -4.13 -6.24
CA VAL A 56 -0.58 -5.09 -5.38
C VAL A 56 0.71 -5.62 -6.04
N THR A 57 0.70 -5.87 -7.35
CA THR A 57 1.80 -6.55 -8.04
C THR A 57 2.91 -5.62 -8.54
N GLN A 58 2.62 -4.37 -8.91
CA GLN A 58 3.61 -3.56 -9.63
C GLN A 58 4.68 -2.86 -8.77
N ARG A 59 4.60 -2.89 -7.43
CA ARG A 59 5.37 -1.91 -6.60
C ARG A 59 5.95 -2.42 -5.28
N LEU A 60 5.75 -3.68 -4.90
CA LEU A 60 6.19 -4.22 -3.60
C LEU A 60 7.50 -5.04 -3.65
N THR A 61 8.29 -4.93 -4.72
CA THR A 61 9.60 -5.61 -4.84
C THR A 61 10.74 -4.80 -4.22
#